data_AF-A0AAQ2XKD7-F1
#
_entry.id   AF-A0AAQ2XKD7-F1
#
_cell.length_a   1.000
_cell.length_b   1.000
_cell.length_c   1.000
_cell.angle_alpha   90.00
_cell.angle_beta   90.00
_cell.angle_gamma   90.00
#
_symmetry.space_group_name_H-M   'P 1'
#
loop_
_entity.id
_entity.type
_entity.pdbx_description
1 polymer ?
#
loop_
_entity_poly.entity_id
_entity_poly.type
_entity_poly.pdbx_seq_one_letter_code
_entity_poly.pdbx_strand_id
1 'polypeptide(L)'
;MNGFYGHISKIDVLSVTLHCRVPLKVAKIRVKRLLDKNPYMYDIYPAEEKRRFLTVLQLYDGIGEWYDFSIFPVKSDTFKIGRN
;
A
#
# COMPACT_ATOMS: atom_id res chain seq x y z
N MET A 1 -5.87 -9.17 44.78
CA MET A 1 -6.20 -9.91 43.53
C MET A 1 -5.21 -9.44 42.49
N ASN A 2 -4.18 -10.24 42.23
CA ASN A 2 -3.07 -9.91 41.35
C ASN A 2 -3.52 -10.12 39.90
N GLY A 3 -3.89 -9.04 39.22
CA GLY A 3 -4.11 -9.06 37.77
C GLY A 3 -2.77 -9.28 37.08
N PHE A 4 -2.52 -10.51 36.64
CA PHE A 4 -1.51 -10.77 35.63
C PHE A 4 -1.97 -10.10 34.32
N TYR A 5 -1.63 -8.83 34.13
CA TYR A 5 -1.51 -8.28 32.79
C TYR A 5 -0.27 -8.94 32.20
N GLY A 6 -0.49 -10.13 31.63
CA GLY A 6 0.50 -10.80 30.79
C GLY A 6 1.06 -9.77 29.84
N HIS A 7 2.39 -9.75 29.73
CA HIS A 7 3.14 -8.89 28.84
C HIS A 7 2.56 -9.07 27.42
N ILE A 8 1.62 -8.20 27.04
CA ILE A 8 1.12 -8.18 25.67
C ILE A 8 2.31 -7.67 24.88
N SER A 9 2.99 -8.58 24.20
CA SER A 9 3.96 -8.26 23.17
C SER A 9 3.36 -7.17 22.30
N LYS A 10 3.97 -5.98 22.34
CA LYS A 10 3.57 -4.77 21.61
C LYS A 10 3.20 -5.16 20.17
N ILE A 11 1.92 -5.06 19.83
CA ILE A 11 1.43 -5.37 18.49
C ILE A 11 1.73 -4.15 17.63
N ASP A 12 2.90 -4.13 16.98
CA ASP A 12 3.27 -3.08 16.03
C ASP A 12 2.62 -3.35 14.68
N VAL A 13 1.28 -3.26 14.62
CA VAL A 13 0.50 -3.47 13.39
C VAL A 13 -0.22 -2.18 13.01
N LEU A 14 0.12 -1.66 11.83
CA LEU A 14 -0.64 -0.64 11.13
C LEU A 14 -1.49 -1.33 10.06
N SER A 15 -2.81 -1.30 10.24
CA SER A 15 -3.74 -1.76 9.21
C SER A 15 -4.12 -0.60 8.30
N VAL A 16 -4.21 -0.86 6.99
CA VAL A 16 -4.66 0.11 5.99
C VAL A 16 -5.69 -0.56 5.09
N THR A 17 -6.90 0.02 5.04
CA THR A 17 -7.98 -0.39 4.14
C THR A 17 -8.21 0.71 3.12
N LEU A 18 -8.41 0.36 1.85
CA LEU A 18 -8.61 1.33 0.77
C LEU A 18 -9.75 0.88 -0.15
N HIS A 19 -10.78 1.72 -0.26
CA HIS A 19 -11.83 1.60 -1.26
C HIS A 19 -11.54 2.61 -2.38
N CYS A 20 -11.17 2.12 -3.56
CA CYS A 20 -10.79 2.99 -4.66
C CYS A 20 -11.29 2.49 -6.02
N ARG A 21 -11.43 3.44 -6.95
CA ARG A 21 -11.65 3.18 -8.36
C ARG A 21 -10.30 2.95 -9.03
N VAL A 22 -10.25 1.99 -9.97
CA VAL A 22 -9.01 1.60 -10.68
C VAL A 22 -9.27 1.58 -12.20
N PRO A 23 -8.97 2.66 -12.94
CA PRO A 23 -9.11 2.74 -14.37
C PRO A 23 -7.85 2.12 -14.96
N LEU A 24 -8.06 1.16 -15.85
CA LEU A 24 -6.99 0.45 -16.50
C LEU A 24 -6.40 1.34 -17.60
N LYS A 25 -5.47 2.25 -17.28
CA LYS A 25 -4.52 2.81 -18.26
C LYS A 25 -3.45 3.72 -17.67
N VAL A 26 -2.23 3.19 -17.58
CA VAL A 26 -1.00 3.98 -17.54
C VAL A 26 -0.27 3.75 -18.86
N ALA A 27 0.02 4.82 -19.61
CA ALA A 27 0.71 4.70 -20.90
C ALA A 27 2.07 3.97 -20.77
N LYS A 28 2.50 3.22 -21.79
CA LYS A 28 3.78 2.46 -21.76
C LYS A 28 4.98 3.32 -21.35
N ILE A 29 5.00 4.60 -21.74
CA ILE A 29 6.07 5.55 -21.36
C ILE A 29 6.11 5.83 -19.84
N ARG A 30 4.96 5.76 -19.16
CA ARG A 30 4.87 5.88 -17.71
C ARG A 30 5.28 4.59 -16.99
N VAL A 31 5.19 3.42 -17.65
CA VAL A 31 5.62 2.13 -17.06
C VAL A 31 7.12 2.10 -16.83
N LYS A 32 7.93 2.47 -17.84
CA LYS A 32 9.39 2.52 -17.68
C LYS A 32 9.80 3.43 -16.51
N ARG A 33 9.25 4.64 -16.46
CA ARG A 33 9.49 5.60 -15.38
C ARG A 33 9.11 5.06 -14.00
N LEU A 34 8.08 4.21 -13.90
CA LEU A 34 7.68 3.59 -12.64
C LEU A 34 8.63 2.46 -12.22
N LEU A 35 9.13 1.68 -13.16
CA LEU A 35 10.17 0.68 -12.91
C LEU A 35 11.49 1.34 -12.50
N ASP A 36 11.88 2.44 -13.17
CA ASP A 36 13.08 3.22 -12.80
C ASP A 36 12.98 3.77 -11.36
N LYS A 37 11.77 4.14 -10.91
CA LYS A 37 11.52 4.60 -9.53
C LYS A 37 11.40 3.47 -8.51
N ASN A 38 11.22 2.24 -8.95
CA ASN A 38 11.15 1.05 -8.10
C ASN A 38 12.13 -0.01 -8.61
N PRO A 39 13.46 0.18 -8.42
CA PRO A 39 14.47 -0.71 -8.97
C PRO A 39 14.33 -2.17 -8.56
N TYR A 40 13.71 -2.44 -7.40
CA TYR A 40 13.38 -3.79 -6.96
C TYR A 40 12.56 -4.58 -7.99
N MET A 41 11.77 -3.91 -8.83
CA MET A 41 11.06 -4.55 -9.94
C MET A 41 12.00 -5.21 -10.95
N TYR A 42 13.25 -4.74 -11.09
CA TYR A 42 14.24 -5.38 -11.93
C TYR A 42 14.79 -6.66 -11.32
N ASP A 43 14.80 -6.77 -9.99
CA ASP A 43 15.24 -7.97 -9.28
C ASP A 43 14.23 -9.11 -9.46
N ILE A 44 12.93 -8.80 -9.36
CA ILE A 44 11.86 -9.79 -9.54
C ILE A 44 11.47 -10.01 -11.02
N TYR A 45 11.76 -9.05 -11.90
CA TYR A 45 11.59 -9.17 -13.36
C TYR A 45 12.89 -8.81 -14.11
N PRO A 46 13.92 -9.69 -14.09
CA PRO A 46 15.23 -9.38 -14.66
C PRO A 46 15.26 -9.39 -16.20
N ALA A 47 14.36 -10.12 -16.85
CA ALA A 47 14.30 -10.15 -18.32
C ALA A 47 13.40 -9.04 -18.86
N GLU A 48 13.86 -8.32 -19.89
CA GLU A 48 13.06 -7.29 -20.56
C GLU A 48 11.75 -7.84 -21.13
N GLU A 49 11.76 -9.06 -21.65
CA GLU A 49 10.57 -9.72 -22.19
C GLU A 49 9.48 -9.90 -21.14
N LYS A 50 9.85 -10.27 -19.90
CA LYS A 50 8.89 -10.40 -18.79
C LYS A 50 8.29 -9.05 -18.40
N ARG A 51 9.06 -7.96 -18.51
CA ARG A 51 8.59 -6.60 -18.22
C ARG A 51 7.57 -6.09 -19.23
N ARG A 52 7.61 -6.59 -20.49
CA ARG A 52 6.66 -6.18 -21.55
C ARG A 52 5.21 -6.60 -21.27
N PHE A 53 5.02 -7.64 -20.44
CA PHE A 53 3.69 -8.12 -20.03
C PHE A 53 3.17 -7.44 -18.76
N LEU A 54 3.96 -6.61 -18.09
CA LEU A 54 3.52 -5.92 -16.89
C LEU A 54 2.44 -4.89 -17.23
N THR A 55 1.31 -5.02 -16.54
CA THR A 55 0.23 -4.04 -16.59
C THR A 55 0.32 -3.18 -15.34
N VAL A 56 0.50 -1.88 -15.54
CA VAL A 56 0.46 -0.91 -14.45
C VAL A 56 -0.97 -0.43 -14.24
N LEU A 57 -1.45 -0.60 -13.01
CA LEU A 57 -2.71 -0.06 -12.54
C LEU A 57 -2.44 1.20 -11.70
N GLN A 58 -3.33 2.18 -11.82
CA GLN A 58 -3.28 3.40 -11.00
C GLN A 58 -4.51 3.45 -10.10
N LEU A 59 -4.29 3.56 -8.79
CA LEU A 59 -5.33 3.95 -7.85
C LEU A 59 -5.47 5.47 -7.98
N TYR A 60 -6.62 5.97 -8.46
CA TYR A 60 -6.77 7.38 -8.82
C TYR A 60 -7.80 8.15 -7.98
N ASP A 61 -8.74 7.44 -7.38
CA ASP A 61 -9.82 8.05 -6.60
C ASP A 61 -10.34 7.05 -5.59
N GLY A 62 -10.14 7.33 -4.30
CA GLY A 62 -10.52 6.43 -3.23
C GLY A 62 -10.44 7.05 -1.85
N ILE A 63 -11.09 6.39 -0.91
CA ILE A 63 -11.07 6.71 0.51
C ILE A 63 -10.45 5.53 1.22
N GLY A 64 -9.45 5.81 2.06
CA GLY A 64 -8.81 4.82 2.90
C GLY A 64 -8.96 5.15 4.37
N GLU A 65 -8.76 4.11 5.18
CA GLU A 65 -8.75 4.18 6.63
C GLU A 65 -7.49 3.49 7.12
N TRP A 66 -6.90 3.99 8.20
CA TRP A 66 -5.82 3.30 8.89
C TRP A 66 -6.11 3.15 10.37
N TYR A 67 -5.52 2.11 10.96
CA TYR A 67 -5.68 1.76 12.37
C TYR A 67 -4.31 1.39 12.95
N ASP A 68 -3.89 2.08 14.00
CA ASP A 68 -2.66 1.78 14.75
C ASP A 68 -3.02 1.01 16.02
N PHE A 69 -2.74 -0.30 15.98
CA PHE A 69 -2.99 -1.22 17.09
C PHE A 69 -1.85 -1.28 18.11
N SER A 70 -0.78 -0.50 17.91
CA SER A 70 0.36 -0.45 18.83
C SER A 70 0.08 0.37 20.09
N ILE A 71 -1.02 1.13 20.10
CA ILE A 71 -1.42 2.04 21.17
C ILE A 71 -2.87 1.80 21.62
N PHE A 72 -3.14 2.09 22.90
CA PHE A 72 -4.49 2.02 23.48
C PHE A 72 -4.90 3.39 24.07
N PRO A 73 -6.08 3.94 23.72
CA PRO A 73 -7.05 3.41 22.74
C PRO A 73 -6.48 3.41 21.31
N VAL A 74 -6.99 2.50 20.47
CA VAL A 74 -6.58 2.38 19.06
C VAL A 74 -6.79 3.72 18.37
N LYS A 75 -5.76 4.21 17.68
CA LYS A 75 -5.86 5.41 16.85
C LYS A 75 -6.27 5.03 15.44
N SER A 76 -7.21 5.77 14.88
CA SER A 76 -7.61 5.64 13.48
C SER A 76 -7.79 7.01 12.83
N ASP A 77 -7.66 7.04 11.51
CA ASP A 77 -8.01 8.20 10.70
C ASP A 77 -8.39 7.76 9.28
N THR A 78 -9.05 8.67 8.56
CA THR A 78 -9.43 8.49 7.16
C THR A 78 -8.57 9.38 6.26
N PHE A 79 -8.27 8.89 5.06
CA PHE A 79 -7.52 9.65 4.06
C PHE A 79 -8.16 9.49 2.69
N LYS A 80 -7.91 10.44 1.80
CA LYS A 80 -8.35 10.39 0.41
C LYS A 80 -7.15 10.26 -0.52
N ILE A 81 -7.29 9.41 -1.53
CA ILE A 81 -6.36 9.32 -2.65
C ILE A 81 -7.10 9.85 -3.87
N GLY A 82 -6.47 10.76 -4.63
CA GLY A 82 -7.10 11.35 -5.82
C GLY A 82 -7.29 12.85 -5.69
N ARG A 83 -8.07 13.44 -6.59
CA ARG A 83 -8.20 14.89 -6.69
C ARG A 83 -9.08 15.47 -5.57
N ASN A 84 -8.54 16.49 -4.89
CA ASN A 84 -9.29 17.67 -4.47
C ASN A 84 -9.72 18.48 -5.69
#